data_AF-A0A1A8R7U3-F1
#
_entry.id   AF-A0A1A8R7U3-F1
#
_cell.length_a   1.000
_cell.length_b   1.000
_cell.length_c   1.000
_cell.angle_alpha   90.00
_cell.angle_beta   90.00
_cell.angle_gamma   90.00
#
_symmetry.space_group_name_H-M   'P 1'
#
loop_
_entity.id
_entity.type
_entity.pdbx_description
1 polymer ?
#
loop_
_entity_poly.entity_id
_entity_poly.type
_entity_poly.pdbx_seq_one_letter_code
_entity_poly.pdbx_strand_id
1 'polypeptide(L)'
;MKRALGRPLACLMFLVTLLDADQFLSQNTASQFLSRHTRANTMFEESKKGNLERECIEELCNKEEAREIFENQPETEYFYPRYVGCLGSHRVGINNQNSDSNIPSDLRTCVKEISDQCTPSPCSKDGSKGCKDGHASFTCVCKSGWKGQLCEDDIDECSDPDFPAGCNQKCLNIPGSFHCMCEDGYFLNDNIHCVDVNECLLFPSICEKPAKCVNAPGMYECQCPLGFKYTSTSRTCDGEIYVHDFFSQPHFIQFCCS
;
A
#
# COMPACT_ATOMS: atom_id res chain seq x y z
N MET A 1 58.40 -32.94 -51.44
CA MET A 1 57.75 -34.06 -52.19
C MET A 1 56.96 -34.91 -51.20
N LYS A 2 55.80 -35.47 -51.57
CA LYS A 2 54.89 -36.31 -50.73
C LYS A 2 54.30 -35.52 -49.53
N ARG A 3 52.99 -35.54 -49.16
CA ARG A 3 51.92 -36.57 -49.04
C ARG A 3 52.26 -37.66 -48.02
N ALA A 4 51.38 -38.16 -47.13
CA ALA A 4 50.06 -37.74 -46.58
C ALA A 4 49.81 -38.64 -45.32
N LEU A 5 48.66 -38.79 -44.62
CA LEU A 5 47.25 -38.34 -44.76
C LEU A 5 46.56 -38.53 -43.38
N GLY A 6 45.60 -37.68 -42.98
CA GLY A 6 44.72 -37.91 -41.82
C GLY A 6 43.49 -37.00 -41.81
N ARG A 7 42.29 -37.57 -41.89
CA ARG A 7 40.98 -36.90 -42.06
C ARG A 7 39.96 -37.51 -41.05
N PRO A 8 38.78 -36.93 -40.73
CA PRO A 8 37.78 -36.48 -41.72
C PRO A 8 36.91 -35.23 -41.40
N LEU A 9 36.18 -34.81 -42.44
CA LEU A 9 34.83 -34.19 -42.55
C LEU A 9 34.16 -33.46 -41.35
N ALA A 10 33.34 -32.42 -41.55
CA ALA A 10 33.04 -31.60 -42.74
C ALA A 10 32.33 -30.30 -42.32
N CYS A 11 32.47 -29.23 -43.11
CA CYS A 11 31.66 -28.02 -42.98
C CYS A 11 30.62 -28.01 -44.11
N LEU A 12 29.33 -27.82 -43.77
CA LEU A 12 28.23 -27.86 -44.72
C LEU A 12 27.19 -26.79 -44.34
N MET A 13 27.06 -25.79 -45.21
CA MET A 13 26.12 -24.68 -45.03
C MET A 13 24.68 -25.18 -45.20
N PHE A 14 23.79 -24.83 -44.27
CA PHE A 14 22.34 -24.86 -44.51
C PHE A 14 21.65 -23.65 -43.87
N LEU A 15 20.66 -23.12 -44.58
CA LEU A 15 19.86 -21.99 -44.16
C LEU A 15 18.81 -22.43 -43.13
N VAL A 16 18.53 -21.56 -42.15
CA VAL A 16 17.25 -21.53 -41.43
C VAL A 16 16.62 -20.16 -41.68
N THR A 17 15.31 -20.12 -41.83
CA THR A 17 14.57 -19.05 -42.51
C THR A 17 14.09 -17.93 -41.59
N LEU A 18 13.87 -16.75 -42.19
CA LEU A 18 13.10 -15.66 -41.62
C LEU A 18 11.64 -16.10 -41.38
N LEU A 19 11.30 -16.41 -40.14
CA LEU A 19 9.96 -16.47 -39.55
C LEU A 19 10.09 -16.06 -38.06
N ASP A 20 8.96 -15.88 -37.36
CA ASP A 20 8.88 -15.52 -35.94
C ASP A 20 9.41 -14.12 -35.55
N ALA A 21 9.29 -13.15 -36.45
CA ALA A 21 9.60 -11.74 -36.20
C ALA A 21 8.38 -10.91 -35.73
N ASP A 22 7.45 -11.49 -34.95
CA ASP A 22 6.19 -10.80 -34.59
C ASP A 22 5.58 -11.17 -33.20
N GLN A 23 6.37 -11.68 -32.26
CA GLN A 23 5.86 -12.05 -30.91
C GLN A 23 6.70 -11.61 -29.70
N PHE A 24 7.69 -10.72 -29.88
CA PHE A 24 8.55 -10.22 -28.80
C PHE A 24 8.21 -8.80 -28.28
N LEU A 25 6.95 -8.37 -28.43
CA LEU A 25 6.42 -7.11 -27.90
C LEU A 25 5.50 -7.29 -26.68
N SER A 26 5.91 -8.10 -25.70
CA SER A 26 5.38 -7.97 -24.34
C SER A 26 6.30 -8.56 -23.26
N GLN A 27 6.32 -7.88 -22.10
CA GLN A 27 6.86 -8.31 -20.80
C GLN A 27 8.40 -8.48 -20.64
N ASN A 28 8.85 -8.23 -19.40
CA ASN A 28 10.12 -8.62 -18.75
C ASN A 28 11.30 -7.65 -18.61
N THR A 29 11.36 -6.48 -19.27
CA THR A 29 12.50 -5.55 -19.03
C THR A 29 12.51 -4.95 -17.62
N ALA A 30 11.40 -4.37 -17.15
CA ALA A 30 11.33 -3.69 -15.85
C ALA A 30 11.71 -4.60 -14.66
N SER A 31 11.16 -5.82 -14.61
CA SER A 31 11.45 -6.78 -13.52
C SER A 31 12.90 -7.30 -13.55
N GLN A 32 13.48 -7.49 -14.75
CA GLN A 32 14.89 -7.86 -14.87
C GLN A 32 15.85 -6.71 -14.53
N PHE A 33 15.47 -5.45 -14.76
CA PHE A 33 16.24 -4.29 -14.29
C PHE A 33 16.16 -4.13 -12.77
N LEU A 34 14.96 -4.23 -12.18
CA LEU A 34 14.76 -4.14 -10.72
C LEU A 34 15.55 -5.24 -9.98
N SER A 35 15.49 -6.48 -10.44
CA SER A 35 16.24 -7.61 -9.84
C SER A 35 17.76 -7.51 -10.04
N ARG A 36 18.23 -6.87 -11.11
CA ARG A 36 19.66 -6.55 -11.27
C ARG A 36 20.12 -5.44 -10.34
N HIS A 37 19.31 -4.39 -10.16
CA HIS A 37 19.63 -3.30 -9.22
C HIS A 37 19.64 -3.77 -7.76
N THR A 38 18.62 -4.53 -7.32
CA THR A 38 18.66 -5.08 -5.95
C THR A 38 19.84 -6.01 -5.74
N ARG A 39 20.17 -6.88 -6.71
CA ARG A 39 21.34 -7.78 -6.62
C ARG A 39 22.69 -7.04 -6.66
N ALA A 40 22.78 -5.93 -7.39
CA ALA A 40 23.96 -5.07 -7.35
C ALA A 40 24.10 -4.41 -5.97
N ASN A 41 23.02 -3.80 -5.46
CA ASN A 41 23.03 -3.16 -4.15
C ASN A 41 23.41 -4.16 -3.05
N THR A 42 22.82 -5.37 -3.00
CA THR A 42 23.20 -6.38 -1.99
C THR A 42 24.68 -6.76 -2.06
N MET A 43 25.27 -6.81 -3.26
CA MET A 43 26.69 -7.12 -3.45
C MET A 43 27.61 -5.99 -2.96
N PHE A 44 27.17 -4.73 -3.01
CA PHE A 44 27.88 -3.61 -2.40
C PHE A 44 27.71 -3.57 -0.86
N GLU A 45 26.52 -3.88 -0.33
CA GLU A 45 26.30 -3.99 1.13
C GLU A 45 27.14 -5.11 1.78
N GLU A 46 27.22 -6.27 1.12
CA GLU A 46 28.10 -7.38 1.54
C GLU A 46 29.58 -6.95 1.61
N SER A 47 30.03 -6.12 0.65
CA SER A 47 31.38 -5.55 0.63
C SER A 47 31.64 -4.62 1.81
N LYS A 48 30.73 -3.67 2.09
CA LYS A 48 30.92 -2.66 3.15
C LYS A 48 30.87 -3.25 4.55
N LYS A 49 29.97 -4.20 4.80
CA LYS A 49 29.96 -4.98 6.05
C LYS A 49 31.26 -5.75 6.24
N GLY A 50 31.79 -6.34 5.16
CA GLY A 50 33.09 -7.02 5.17
C GLY A 50 34.28 -6.08 5.40
N ASN A 51 34.20 -4.82 4.96
CA ASN A 51 35.23 -3.80 5.20
C ASN A 51 35.17 -3.27 6.64
N LEU A 52 33.99 -2.90 7.15
CA LEU A 52 33.82 -2.49 8.54
C LEU A 52 34.28 -3.58 9.52
N GLU A 53 33.94 -4.84 9.24
CA GLU A 53 34.36 -5.97 10.08
C GLU A 53 35.88 -6.14 10.04
N ARG A 54 36.54 -6.10 8.87
CA ARG A 54 38.00 -6.20 8.73
C ARG A 54 38.76 -5.00 9.32
N GLU A 55 38.52 -3.82 8.77
CA GLU A 55 39.31 -2.61 9.02
C GLU A 55 39.04 -2.04 10.41
N CYS A 56 37.78 -1.98 10.86
CA CYS A 56 37.44 -1.38 12.16
C CYS A 56 37.32 -2.37 13.33
N ILE A 57 37.28 -3.71 13.12
CA ILE A 57 37.25 -4.69 14.21
C ILE A 57 38.54 -5.52 14.30
N GLU A 58 39.22 -5.80 13.19
CA GLU A 58 40.43 -6.64 13.17
C GLU A 58 41.72 -5.81 13.08
N GLU A 59 41.74 -4.75 12.26
CA GLU A 59 42.93 -3.90 12.04
C GLU A 59 42.93 -2.55 12.80
N LEU A 60 41.80 -2.19 13.43
CA LEU A 60 41.58 -0.99 14.26
C LEU A 60 41.70 0.36 13.52
N CYS A 61 40.83 0.57 12.53
CA CYS A 61 40.72 1.75 11.67
C CYS A 61 40.88 3.13 12.37
N ASN A 62 41.46 4.09 11.65
CA ASN A 62 41.53 5.50 11.99
C ASN A 62 40.37 6.31 11.37
N LYS A 63 40.31 7.63 11.58
CA LYS A 63 39.16 8.44 11.11
C LYS A 63 39.03 8.46 9.58
N GLU A 64 40.13 8.46 8.83
CA GLU A 64 40.05 8.51 7.36
C GLU A 64 39.71 7.14 6.77
N GLU A 65 40.23 6.05 7.33
CA GLU A 65 39.80 4.68 6.97
C GLU A 65 38.30 4.49 7.26
N ALA A 66 37.80 4.99 8.40
CA ALA A 66 36.36 5.04 8.67
C ALA A 66 35.60 5.89 7.62
N ARG A 67 36.15 7.05 7.19
CA ARG A 67 35.55 7.84 6.10
C ARG A 67 35.52 7.08 4.78
N GLU A 68 36.53 6.28 4.45
CA GLU A 68 36.53 5.47 3.23
C GLU A 68 35.46 4.37 3.27
N ILE A 69 35.30 3.67 4.41
CA ILE A 69 34.24 2.66 4.63
C ILE A 69 32.83 3.26 4.46
N PHE A 70 32.61 4.47 5.00
CA PHE A 70 31.35 5.22 4.87
C PHE A 70 31.32 6.15 3.64
N GLU A 71 32.17 5.96 2.62
CA GLU A 71 32.16 6.73 1.36
C GLU A 71 32.14 8.27 1.53
N ASN A 72 32.85 8.77 2.53
CA ASN A 72 32.96 10.18 2.95
C ASN A 72 31.66 10.82 3.52
N GLN A 73 30.60 10.03 3.71
CA GLN A 73 29.28 10.43 4.21
C GLN A 73 29.31 10.85 5.71
N PRO A 74 28.32 11.64 6.20
CA PRO A 74 28.40 12.29 7.51
C PRO A 74 28.31 11.34 8.71
N GLU A 75 27.94 10.07 8.52
CA GLU A 75 27.80 9.09 9.60
C GLU A 75 29.17 8.71 10.19
N THR A 76 30.27 9.00 9.50
CA THR A 76 31.60 8.90 10.12
C THR A 76 31.73 9.81 11.36
N GLU A 77 31.08 10.97 11.37
CA GLU A 77 31.05 11.86 12.54
C GLU A 77 30.15 11.32 13.68
N TYR A 78 29.26 10.37 13.38
CA TYR A 78 28.46 9.65 14.38
C TYR A 78 29.20 8.40 14.89
N PHE A 79 29.74 7.60 13.98
CA PHE A 79 30.41 6.33 14.25
C PHE A 79 31.76 6.52 14.93
N TYR A 80 32.67 7.30 14.34
CA TYR A 80 34.08 7.31 14.78
C TYR A 80 34.26 7.76 16.25
N PRO A 81 33.53 8.79 16.77
CA PRO A 81 33.61 9.14 18.19
C PRO A 81 33.11 8.03 19.13
N ARG A 82 32.09 7.27 18.72
CA ARG A 82 31.55 6.12 19.48
C ARG A 82 32.49 4.93 19.43
N TYR A 83 33.07 4.66 18.27
CA TYR A 83 34.07 3.62 18.05
C TYR A 83 35.34 3.88 18.88
N VAL A 84 35.82 5.12 18.98
CA VAL A 84 36.89 5.49 19.93
C VAL A 84 36.47 5.23 21.39
N GLY A 85 35.18 5.37 21.72
CA GLY A 85 34.61 4.89 22.99
C GLY A 85 34.72 3.37 23.17
N CYS A 86 34.35 2.57 22.16
CA CYS A 86 34.53 1.12 22.15
C CYS A 86 36.00 0.72 22.35
N LEU A 87 36.96 1.40 21.68
CA LEU A 87 38.40 1.20 21.88
C LEU A 87 38.85 1.54 23.32
N GLY A 88 38.23 2.54 23.95
CA GLY A 88 38.45 2.88 25.35
C GLY A 88 38.05 1.74 26.29
N SER A 89 36.80 1.27 26.18
CA SER A 89 36.28 0.14 26.95
C SER A 89 37.09 -1.14 26.71
N HIS A 90 37.44 -1.44 25.46
CA HIS A 90 38.28 -2.58 25.07
C HIS A 90 39.65 -2.55 25.78
N ARG A 91 40.33 -1.40 25.82
CA ARG A 91 41.61 -1.25 26.53
C ARG A 91 41.51 -1.42 28.06
N VAL A 92 40.32 -1.18 28.65
CA VAL A 92 40.08 -1.47 30.07
C VAL A 92 39.90 -2.98 30.28
N GLY A 93 39.15 -3.67 29.42
CA GLY A 93 38.88 -5.11 29.51
C GLY A 93 40.13 -6.00 29.40
N ILE A 94 41.11 -5.63 28.56
CA ILE A 94 42.36 -6.39 28.37
C ILE A 94 43.15 -6.58 29.68
N ASN A 95 43.01 -5.70 30.66
CA ASN A 95 43.74 -5.80 31.93
C ASN A 95 43.26 -6.92 32.87
N ASN A 96 42.30 -7.77 32.46
CA ASN A 96 41.65 -8.73 33.35
C ASN A 96 41.58 -10.19 32.85
N GLN A 97 42.01 -10.50 31.61
CA GLN A 97 42.09 -11.88 31.12
C GLN A 97 43.32 -12.12 30.22
N ASN A 98 43.88 -13.33 30.30
CA ASN A 98 45.13 -13.71 29.62
C ASN A 98 44.96 -13.90 28.11
N SER A 99 46.09 -13.84 27.40
CA SER A 99 46.19 -14.00 25.95
C SER A 99 45.79 -15.39 25.46
N ASP A 100 44.92 -15.44 24.45
CA ASP A 100 45.09 -16.33 23.29
C ASP A 100 44.40 -15.72 22.06
N SER A 101 44.68 -16.23 20.86
CA SER A 101 44.37 -15.56 19.59
C SER A 101 42.88 -15.60 19.15
N ASN A 102 42.01 -14.87 19.84
CA ASN A 102 40.67 -14.50 19.38
C ASN A 102 40.36 -13.04 19.73
N ILE A 103 39.72 -12.32 18.80
CA ILE A 103 39.29 -10.93 19.02
C ILE A 103 38.21 -10.90 20.10
N PRO A 104 38.33 -10.07 21.17
CA PRO A 104 37.36 -10.05 22.25
C PRO A 104 35.93 -9.74 21.77
N SER A 105 34.96 -10.41 22.40
CA SER A 105 33.52 -10.18 22.18
C SER A 105 33.17 -8.70 22.24
N ASP A 106 33.75 -7.99 23.20
CA ASP A 106 33.28 -6.68 23.62
C ASP A 106 33.49 -5.61 22.55
N LEU A 107 34.61 -5.65 21.81
CA LEU A 107 34.82 -4.75 20.69
C LEU A 107 33.91 -5.10 19.51
N ARG A 108 33.81 -6.39 19.15
CA ARG A 108 32.96 -6.83 18.02
C ARG A 108 31.46 -6.61 18.29
N THR A 109 31.04 -6.68 19.55
CA THR A 109 29.67 -6.34 19.98
C THR A 109 29.46 -4.83 20.03
N CYS A 110 30.36 -4.07 20.67
CA CYS A 110 30.24 -2.60 20.73
C CYS A 110 30.22 -1.96 19.33
N VAL A 111 31.05 -2.42 18.39
CA VAL A 111 31.02 -1.94 16.99
C VAL A 111 29.70 -2.29 16.29
N LYS A 112 29.09 -3.44 16.59
CA LYS A 112 27.76 -3.82 16.07
C LYS A 112 26.64 -2.96 16.68
N GLU A 113 26.69 -2.69 17.98
CA GLU A 113 25.71 -1.86 18.68
C GLU A 113 25.74 -0.40 18.22
N ILE A 114 26.92 0.20 18.00
CA ILE A 114 27.02 1.58 17.49
C ILE A 114 26.77 1.70 15.98
N SER A 115 26.71 0.56 15.28
CA SER A 115 26.31 0.46 13.87
C SER A 115 24.83 0.12 13.70
N ASP A 116 24.12 -0.36 14.73
CA ASP A 116 22.69 -0.65 14.67
C ASP A 116 21.88 0.65 14.80
N GLN A 117 21.62 1.28 13.66
CA GLN A 117 20.82 2.50 13.58
C GLN A 117 19.34 2.29 13.96
N CYS A 118 18.91 1.05 14.18
CA CYS A 118 17.57 0.71 14.68
C CYS A 118 17.50 0.62 16.22
N THR A 119 18.58 0.90 16.95
CA THR A 119 18.63 0.90 18.42
C THR A 119 19.07 2.27 18.96
N PRO A 120 18.25 2.96 19.81
CA PRO A 120 16.89 2.61 20.21
C PRO A 120 15.90 2.80 19.05
N SER A 121 14.85 1.97 19.02
CA SER A 121 13.88 1.89 17.91
C SER A 121 13.32 3.26 17.49
N PRO A 122 13.73 3.81 16.33
CA PRO A 122 13.44 5.19 15.95
C PRO A 122 12.09 5.34 15.24
N CYS A 123 11.54 4.24 14.71
CA CYS A 123 10.28 4.21 14.00
C CYS A 123 9.07 4.23 14.94
N SER A 124 7.97 4.82 14.47
CA SER A 124 6.64 4.76 15.08
C SER A 124 6.22 3.32 15.38
N LYS A 125 5.78 3.05 16.61
CA LYS A 125 5.29 1.72 17.04
C LYS A 125 3.96 1.39 16.35
N ASP A 126 3.13 2.41 16.19
CA ASP A 126 1.78 2.32 15.65
C ASP A 126 1.78 2.27 14.13
N GLY A 127 2.71 2.97 13.47
CA GLY A 127 2.81 3.02 12.01
C GLY A 127 3.89 2.16 11.35
N SER A 128 4.92 1.67 12.05
CA SER A 128 6.00 0.88 11.41
C SER A 128 5.81 -0.64 11.51
N LYS A 129 6.04 -1.36 10.41
CA LYS A 129 6.23 -2.83 10.38
C LYS A 129 7.61 -3.24 10.88
N GLY A 130 8.57 -2.31 10.94
CA GLY A 130 9.93 -2.56 11.40
C GLY A 130 10.92 -1.51 10.88
N CYS A 131 12.05 -1.40 11.57
CA CYS A 131 13.20 -0.64 11.12
C CYS A 131 14.10 -1.53 10.25
N LYS A 132 14.64 -0.99 9.16
CA LYS A 132 15.76 -1.57 8.42
C LYS A 132 16.99 -0.71 8.65
N ASP A 133 18.03 -1.31 9.18
CA ASP A 133 19.37 -0.76 9.09
C ASP A 133 19.78 -0.67 7.60
N GLY A 134 20.56 0.34 7.26
CA GLY A 134 20.86 0.67 5.87
C GLY A 134 22.09 1.56 5.75
N HIS A 135 22.79 1.47 4.63
CA HIS A 135 24.00 2.26 4.42
C HIS A 135 23.71 3.76 4.54
N ALA A 136 24.42 4.43 5.44
CA ALA A 136 24.28 5.85 5.80
C ALA A 136 22.94 6.28 6.46
N SER A 137 21.92 5.41 6.57
CA SER A 137 20.71 5.74 7.33
C SER A 137 19.81 4.54 7.61
N PHE A 138 19.06 4.58 8.72
CA PHE A 138 17.94 3.66 8.91
C PHE A 138 16.74 4.03 8.02
N THR A 139 15.96 3.03 7.60
CA THR A 139 14.70 3.20 6.87
C THR A 139 13.57 2.52 7.63
N CYS A 140 12.53 3.27 8.00
CA CYS A 140 11.31 2.69 8.57
C CYS A 140 10.43 2.10 7.46
N VAL A 141 9.91 0.88 7.68
CA VAL A 141 9.04 0.19 6.73
C VAL A 141 7.59 0.33 7.20
N CYS A 142 6.83 1.24 6.61
CA CYS A 142 5.51 1.58 7.12
C CYS A 142 4.48 0.46 6.95
N LYS A 143 3.49 0.44 7.84
CA LYS A 143 2.22 -0.28 7.69
C LYS A 143 1.44 0.32 6.53
N SER A 144 0.47 -0.41 6.01
CA SER A 144 -0.49 0.22 5.08
C SER A 144 -1.30 1.25 5.86
N GLY A 145 -1.68 2.37 5.24
CA GLY A 145 -2.30 3.51 5.93
C GLY A 145 -1.34 4.41 6.71
N TRP A 146 -0.01 4.27 6.56
CA TRP A 146 0.98 5.11 7.25
C TRP A 146 2.09 5.63 6.31
N LYS A 147 2.51 6.88 6.53
CA LYS A 147 3.55 7.63 5.80
C LYS A 147 4.47 8.40 6.77
N GLY A 148 5.34 9.25 6.22
CA GLY A 148 6.41 9.94 6.98
C GLY A 148 7.71 9.13 7.02
N GLN A 149 8.81 9.74 7.47
CA GLN A 149 10.15 9.10 7.47
C GLN A 149 10.28 8.05 8.59
N LEU A 150 9.57 8.23 9.70
CA LEU A 150 9.54 7.34 10.86
C LEU A 150 8.27 6.47 10.87
N CYS A 151 7.40 6.61 9.87
CA CYS A 151 6.02 6.09 9.85
C CYS A 151 5.14 6.72 10.95
N GLU A 152 5.39 7.98 11.25
CA GLU A 152 4.72 8.79 12.27
C GLU A 152 3.35 9.33 11.81
N ASP A 153 3.16 9.51 10.51
CA ASP A 153 1.97 10.12 9.93
C ASP A 153 0.97 9.07 9.48
N ASP A 154 -0.28 9.28 9.86
CA ASP A 154 -1.45 8.58 9.33
C ASP A 154 -1.74 9.02 7.88
N ILE A 155 -2.24 8.11 7.03
CA ILE A 155 -2.73 8.47 5.69
C ILE A 155 -4.23 8.69 5.79
N ASP A 156 -4.67 9.94 5.83
CA ASP A 156 -6.09 10.28 5.73
C ASP A 156 -6.62 10.00 4.32
N GLU A 157 -7.05 8.75 4.06
CA GLU A 157 -7.56 8.32 2.76
C GLU A 157 -8.90 9.01 2.37
N CYS A 158 -9.51 9.78 3.28
CA CYS A 158 -10.68 10.62 2.99
C CYS A 158 -10.28 12.01 2.44
N SER A 159 -9.07 12.49 2.72
CA SER A 159 -8.57 13.82 2.33
C SER A 159 -7.37 13.78 1.37
N ASP A 160 -6.60 12.69 1.34
CA ASP A 160 -5.37 12.55 0.56
C ASP A 160 -5.66 12.12 -0.89
N PRO A 161 -5.36 12.96 -1.90
CA PRO A 161 -5.68 12.67 -3.30
C PRO A 161 -4.80 11.58 -3.92
N ASP A 162 -3.65 11.25 -3.33
CA ASP A 162 -2.77 10.18 -3.80
C ASP A 162 -3.21 8.80 -3.26
N PHE A 163 -4.03 8.77 -2.20
CA PHE A 163 -4.51 7.57 -1.52
C PHE A 163 -6.04 7.57 -1.28
N PRO A 164 -6.89 7.75 -2.31
CA PRO A 164 -8.33 7.91 -2.12
C PRO A 164 -9.03 6.63 -1.65
N ALA A 165 -9.81 6.73 -0.57
CA ALA A 165 -10.60 5.65 0.04
C ALA A 165 -11.63 4.99 -0.88
N GLY A 166 -12.07 5.66 -1.95
CA GLY A 166 -13.04 5.13 -2.92
C GLY A 166 -14.49 5.02 -2.41
N CYS A 167 -14.81 5.53 -1.22
CA CYS A 167 -16.18 5.56 -0.68
C CYS A 167 -17.13 6.34 -1.60
N ASN A 168 -18.31 5.78 -1.92
CA ASN A 168 -19.30 6.45 -2.77
C ASN A 168 -20.23 7.44 -2.03
N GLN A 169 -20.24 7.45 -0.69
CA GLN A 169 -21.02 8.37 0.13
C GLN A 169 -20.13 9.05 1.20
N LYS A 170 -20.08 8.54 2.43
CA LYS A 170 -19.28 9.12 3.53
C LYS A 170 -18.00 8.34 3.74
N CYS A 171 -16.96 9.04 4.18
CA CYS A 171 -15.66 8.47 4.55
C CYS A 171 -15.29 8.94 5.96
N LEU A 172 -14.71 8.04 6.76
CA LEU A 172 -14.17 8.31 8.08
C LEU A 172 -12.73 7.77 8.16
N ASN A 173 -11.77 8.64 8.42
CA ASN A 173 -10.38 8.24 8.65
C ASN A 173 -10.18 7.65 10.07
N ILE A 174 -9.37 6.59 10.21
CA ILE A 174 -9.15 5.82 11.45
C ILE A 174 -7.70 5.30 11.49
N PRO A 175 -6.80 5.80 12.37
CA PRO A 175 -5.35 5.57 12.34
C PRO A 175 -4.85 4.23 11.74
N GLY A 176 -4.39 4.29 10.49
CA GLY A 176 -3.94 3.17 9.66
C GLY A 176 -4.95 2.58 8.68
N SER A 177 -6.12 3.20 8.50
CA SER A 177 -7.19 2.78 7.57
C SER A 177 -8.30 3.84 7.48
N PHE A 178 -9.16 3.73 6.47
CA PHE A 178 -10.47 4.39 6.45
C PHE A 178 -11.61 3.41 6.78
N HIS A 179 -12.81 3.96 6.99
CA HIS A 179 -14.08 3.25 6.94
C HIS A 179 -15.09 4.06 6.12
N CYS A 180 -15.66 3.45 5.08
CA CYS A 180 -16.77 4.05 4.34
C CYS A 180 -18.07 3.89 5.12
N MET A 181 -18.89 4.93 5.12
CA MET A 181 -20.19 4.97 5.80
C MET A 181 -21.28 5.40 4.82
N CYS A 182 -22.50 4.96 5.11
CA CYS A 182 -23.66 5.26 4.28
C CYS A 182 -24.59 6.29 4.92
N GLU A 183 -25.47 6.85 4.11
CA GLU A 183 -26.61 7.64 4.57
C GLU A 183 -27.75 6.74 5.03
N ASP A 184 -28.71 7.30 5.78
CA ASP A 184 -29.91 6.56 6.16
C ASP A 184 -30.67 6.10 4.89
N GLY A 185 -31.22 4.89 4.93
CA GLY A 185 -31.81 4.25 3.74
C GLY A 185 -30.81 3.55 2.80
N TYR A 186 -29.52 3.48 3.16
CA TYR A 186 -28.50 2.73 2.41
C TYR A 186 -27.78 1.70 3.30
N PHE A 187 -27.28 0.62 2.69
CA PHE A 187 -26.43 -0.39 3.35
C PHE A 187 -25.06 -0.47 2.66
N LEU A 188 -24.01 -0.75 3.44
CA LEU A 188 -22.65 -0.84 2.92
C LEU A 188 -22.42 -2.21 2.28
N ASN A 189 -22.11 -2.21 0.99
CA ASN A 189 -21.71 -3.38 0.19
C ASN A 189 -20.23 -3.26 -0.21
N ASP A 190 -19.52 -4.39 -0.28
CA ASP A 190 -18.09 -4.49 -0.61
C ASP A 190 -17.16 -3.54 0.19
N ASN A 191 -17.60 -3.12 1.39
CA ASN A 191 -16.96 -2.13 2.27
C ASN A 191 -16.78 -0.70 1.72
N ILE A 192 -17.13 -0.42 0.45
CA ILE A 192 -16.94 0.90 -0.18
C ILE A 192 -18.17 1.43 -0.94
N HIS A 193 -19.15 0.57 -1.26
CA HIS A 193 -20.32 0.91 -2.06
C HIS A 193 -21.59 0.90 -1.20
N CYS A 194 -22.11 2.06 -0.87
CA CYS A 194 -23.44 2.20 -0.30
C CYS A 194 -24.50 1.89 -1.37
N VAL A 195 -25.35 0.91 -1.10
CA VAL A 195 -26.43 0.41 -1.96
C VAL A 195 -27.77 0.71 -1.28
N ASP A 196 -28.75 1.09 -2.10
CA ASP A 196 -30.09 1.48 -1.70
C ASP A 196 -30.85 0.33 -0.98
N VAL A 197 -31.43 0.61 0.19
CA VAL A 197 -32.19 -0.37 0.99
C VAL A 197 -33.63 -0.42 0.49
N ASN A 198 -33.99 -1.46 -0.26
CA ASN A 198 -35.33 -1.52 -0.83
C ASN A 198 -36.40 -1.92 0.21
N GLU A 199 -37.02 -0.94 0.86
CA GLU A 199 -38.00 -1.18 1.92
C GLU A 199 -39.30 -1.81 1.38
N CYS A 200 -39.64 -1.55 0.11
CA CYS A 200 -40.79 -2.19 -0.54
C CYS A 200 -40.63 -3.71 -0.70
N LEU A 201 -39.40 -4.21 -0.85
CA LEU A 201 -39.09 -5.65 -0.90
C LEU A 201 -38.90 -6.25 0.51
N LEU A 202 -38.26 -5.52 1.43
CA LEU A 202 -38.03 -5.97 2.81
C LEU A 202 -39.32 -5.97 3.65
N PHE A 203 -40.22 -5.02 3.40
CA PHE A 203 -41.44 -4.81 4.17
C PHE A 203 -42.67 -4.66 3.23
N PRO A 204 -43.20 -5.75 2.64
CA PRO A 204 -44.30 -5.69 1.67
C PRO A 204 -45.63 -5.07 2.16
N SER A 205 -45.75 -4.81 3.46
CA SER A 205 -46.90 -4.17 4.10
C SER A 205 -46.60 -2.76 4.64
N ILE A 206 -45.48 -2.14 4.25
CA ILE A 206 -45.04 -0.83 4.75
C ILE A 206 -45.96 0.33 4.35
N CYS A 207 -46.64 0.19 3.21
CA CYS A 207 -47.70 1.09 2.75
C CYS A 207 -49.07 0.45 2.99
N GLU A 208 -49.96 1.15 3.68
CA GLU A 208 -51.32 0.66 3.94
C GLU A 208 -52.17 0.74 2.64
N LYS A 209 -52.92 -0.33 2.33
CA LYS A 209 -53.75 -0.37 1.10
C LYS A 209 -54.85 0.71 1.18
N PRO A 210 -55.11 1.46 0.10
CA PRO A 210 -54.80 1.14 -1.30
C PRO A 210 -53.48 1.71 -1.85
N ALA A 211 -52.57 2.23 -1.02
CA ALA A 211 -51.28 2.72 -1.49
C ALA A 211 -50.42 1.60 -2.11
N LYS A 212 -49.61 1.95 -3.11
CA LYS A 212 -48.55 1.12 -3.67
C LYS A 212 -47.20 1.64 -3.19
N CYS A 213 -46.39 0.76 -2.61
CA CYS A 213 -44.99 1.09 -2.31
C CYS A 213 -44.19 1.26 -3.61
N VAL A 214 -43.42 2.34 -3.71
CA VAL A 214 -42.47 2.63 -4.78
C VAL A 214 -41.13 2.96 -4.12
N ASN A 215 -40.07 2.34 -4.63
CA ASN A 215 -38.72 2.49 -4.10
C ASN A 215 -38.05 3.76 -4.65
N ALA A 216 -37.35 4.51 -3.80
CA ALA A 216 -36.60 5.71 -4.16
C ALA A 216 -35.20 5.71 -3.49
N PRO A 217 -34.24 6.52 -3.95
CA PRO A 217 -32.89 6.52 -3.38
C PRO A 217 -32.88 6.99 -1.92
N GLY A 218 -32.63 6.05 -0.99
CA GLY A 218 -32.59 6.28 0.46
C GLY A 218 -33.97 6.37 1.14
N MET A 219 -35.07 6.04 0.46
CA MET A 219 -36.42 6.02 1.04
C MET A 219 -37.44 5.27 0.16
N TYR A 220 -38.61 4.96 0.73
CA TYR A 220 -39.79 4.54 -0.03
C TYR A 220 -40.87 5.62 -0.09
N GLU A 221 -41.64 5.63 -1.18
CA GLU A 221 -42.88 6.41 -1.33
C GLU A 221 -44.11 5.49 -1.32
N CYS A 222 -45.14 5.87 -0.55
CA CYS A 222 -46.45 5.25 -0.62
C CYS A 222 -47.35 6.01 -1.60
N GLN A 223 -47.34 5.61 -2.86
CA GLN A 223 -48.09 6.28 -3.93
C GLN A 223 -49.55 5.81 -3.95
N CYS A 224 -50.48 6.76 -3.79
CA CYS A 224 -51.92 6.50 -3.79
C CYS A 224 -52.52 6.41 -5.20
N PRO A 225 -53.69 5.76 -5.37
CA PRO A 225 -54.45 5.80 -6.62
C PRO A 225 -54.89 7.22 -6.99
N LEU A 226 -55.18 7.44 -8.28
CA LEU A 226 -55.73 8.70 -8.79
C LEU A 226 -57.00 9.12 -8.00
N GLY A 227 -57.04 10.39 -7.60
CA GLY A 227 -58.11 10.97 -6.76
C GLY A 227 -57.82 10.95 -5.25
N PHE A 228 -56.79 10.21 -4.80
CA PHE A 228 -56.42 10.13 -3.38
C PHE A 228 -55.06 10.80 -3.11
N LYS A 229 -54.88 11.32 -1.90
CA LYS A 229 -53.61 11.85 -1.39
C LYS A 229 -53.10 10.98 -0.25
N TYR A 230 -51.78 10.81 -0.15
CA TYR A 230 -51.18 10.12 0.97
C TYR A 230 -51.07 11.05 2.18
N THR A 231 -51.65 10.65 3.30
CA THR A 231 -51.63 11.42 4.56
C THR A 231 -50.65 10.76 5.52
N SER A 232 -49.49 11.38 5.77
CA SER A 232 -48.42 10.77 6.58
C SER A 232 -48.76 10.55 8.06
N THR A 233 -49.71 11.30 8.62
CA THR A 233 -50.15 11.17 10.02
C THR A 233 -51.08 9.98 10.28
N SER A 234 -51.92 9.61 9.30
CA SER A 234 -52.75 8.40 9.34
C SER A 234 -52.13 7.21 8.59
N ARG A 235 -51.18 7.47 7.70
CA ARG A 235 -50.59 6.55 6.71
C ARG A 235 -51.59 5.98 5.70
N THR A 236 -52.73 6.64 5.55
CA THR A 236 -53.81 6.25 4.63
C THR A 236 -53.77 7.05 3.33
N CYS A 237 -54.44 6.50 2.31
CA CYS A 237 -54.81 7.26 1.11
C CYS A 237 -56.17 7.92 1.34
N ASP A 238 -56.16 9.22 1.64
CA ASP A 238 -57.37 9.99 1.91
C ASP A 238 -57.78 10.75 0.65
N GLY A 239 -59.04 10.59 0.24
CA GLY A 239 -59.56 11.20 -0.97
C GLY A 239 -61.05 10.94 -1.10
N GLU A 240 -61.79 12.02 -1.32
CA GLU A 240 -63.15 11.92 -1.85
C GLU A 240 -63.04 11.75 -3.37
N ILE A 241 -63.78 10.80 -3.94
CA ILE A 241 -63.76 10.56 -5.38
C ILE A 241 -64.56 11.66 -6.08
N TYR A 242 -63.91 12.80 -6.33
CA TYR A 242 -64.45 13.89 -7.14
C TYR A 242 -64.52 13.45 -8.61
N VAL A 243 -65.65 12.83 -9.01
CA VAL A 243 -65.97 12.46 -10.40
C VAL A 243 -66.33 13.69 -11.25
N HIS A 244 -65.63 14.81 -11.05
CA HIS A 244 -66.10 16.14 -11.46
C HIS A 244 -65.33 16.79 -12.62
N ASP A 245 -64.14 16.30 -12.97
CA ASP A 245 -63.32 16.85 -14.07
C ASP A 245 -63.52 16.19 -15.44
N PHE A 246 -64.67 15.53 -15.65
CA PHE A 246 -65.13 15.11 -16.99
C PHE A 246 -66.50 15.69 -17.39
N PHE A 247 -67.17 16.46 -16.52
CA PHE A 247 -68.48 17.08 -16.78
C PHE A 247 -68.53 18.59 -16.48
N SER A 248 -67.39 19.20 -16.13
CA SER A 248 -67.28 20.63 -15.77
C SER A 248 -67.08 21.59 -16.95
N GLN A 249 -66.94 21.10 -18.19
CA GLN A 249 -66.92 21.95 -19.40
C GLN A 249 -68.20 21.75 -20.25
N PRO A 250 -69.06 22.78 -20.42
CA PRO A 250 -70.28 22.69 -21.22
C PRO A 250 -70.06 22.73 -22.75
N HIS A 251 -68.81 22.66 -23.22
CA HIS A 251 -68.44 22.79 -24.63
C HIS A 251 -67.34 21.81 -25.05
N PHE A 252 -67.64 20.51 -25.21
CA PHE A 252 -67.08 19.66 -26.29
C PHE A 252 -67.73 18.26 -26.38
N ILE A 253 -69.05 18.18 -26.57
CA ILE A 253 -69.68 16.94 -27.06
C ILE A 253 -69.53 16.91 -28.59
N GLN A 254 -68.42 16.36 -29.08
CA GLN A 254 -68.13 16.23 -30.52
C GLN A 254 -67.53 14.85 -30.84
N PHE A 255 -68.41 13.90 -31.18
CA PHE A 255 -68.13 12.64 -31.90
C PHE A 255 -67.08 11.67 -31.33
N CYS A 256 -67.56 10.53 -30.80
CA CYS A 256 -66.96 9.21 -31.02
C CYS A 256 -68.02 8.09 -30.90
N CYS A 257 -68.97 8.08 -31.84
CA CYS A 257 -69.82 6.92 -32.14
C CYS A 257 -69.78 6.66 -33.65
N SER A 258 -69.01 5.65 -34.05
CA SER A 258 -68.93 5.05 -35.39
C SER A 258 -68.46 3.60 -35.26
#